data_AF-A0A7Z1N4D1-F1
#
_entry.id   AF-A0A7Z1N4D1-F1
#
_cell.length_a   1.000
_cell.length_b   1.000
_cell.length_c   1.000
_cell.angle_alpha   90.00
_cell.angle_beta   90.00
_cell.angle_gamma   90.00
#
_symmetry.space_group_name_H-M   'P 1'
#
loop_
_entity.id
_entity.type
_entity.pdbx_description
1 polymer ?
#
loop_
_entity_poly.entity_id
_entity_poly.type
_entity_poly.pdbx_seq_one_letter_code
_entity_poly.pdbx_strand_id
1 'polypeptide(L)' 'GVGTGSSSSSSPVAPSRQGKKAMTGYFSPEMSFAMHMTARKHGMSLQDAMAEAFNDWLRKMGESPVGK' A
#
# COMPACT_ATOMS: atom_id res chain seq x y z
N GLY A 1 -6.19 -40.82 -16.37
CA GLY A 1 -5.81 -39.42 -16.15
C GLY A 1 -7.04 -38.56 -16.18
N VAL A 2 -7.13 -37.59 -15.28
CA VAL A 2 -7.82 -36.29 -15.45
C VAL A 2 -7.47 -35.45 -14.22
N GLY A 3 -6.73 -34.37 -14.44
CA GLY A 3 -6.60 -33.27 -13.50
C GLY A 3 -7.53 -32.15 -13.93
N THR A 4 -8.26 -31.59 -12.98
CA THR A 4 -9.04 -30.35 -13.10
C THR A 4 -8.82 -29.64 -11.77
N GLY A 5 -8.07 -28.56 -11.64
CA GLY A 5 -7.94 -27.41 -12.54
C GLY A 5 -8.52 -26.22 -11.78
N SER A 6 -7.71 -25.60 -10.91
CA SER A 6 -8.08 -24.44 -10.10
C SER A 6 -8.63 -23.31 -10.97
N SER A 7 -9.84 -22.85 -10.66
CA SER A 7 -10.46 -21.67 -11.24
C SER A 7 -9.75 -20.40 -10.76
N SER A 8 -8.85 -19.86 -11.58
CA SER A 8 -8.33 -18.50 -11.41
C SER A 8 -9.35 -17.48 -11.94
N SER A 9 -10.20 -16.97 -11.04
CA SER A 9 -11.06 -15.81 -11.32
C SER A 9 -10.20 -14.54 -11.41
N SER A 10 -9.77 -14.19 -12.61
CA SER A 10 -9.12 -12.90 -12.93
C SER A 10 -10.12 -11.76 -12.80
N SER A 11 -10.34 -11.31 -11.56
CA SER A 11 -11.12 -10.10 -11.30
C SER A 11 -10.39 -8.90 -11.95
N PRO A 12 -11.09 -8.02 -12.69
CA PRO A 12 -10.45 -6.88 -13.33
C PRO A 12 -9.78 -6.01 -12.26
N VAL A 13 -8.47 -5.80 -12.42
CA VAL A 13 -7.69 -4.92 -11.54
C VAL A 13 -8.23 -3.50 -11.75
N ALA A 14 -8.80 -2.93 -10.69
CA ALA A 14 -9.31 -1.56 -10.72
C ALA A 14 -8.22 -0.61 -11.30
N PRO A 15 -8.57 0.38 -12.12
CA PRO A 15 -7.59 1.27 -12.77
C PRO A 15 -6.58 1.89 -11.79
N SER A 16 -7.02 2.19 -10.56
CA SER A 16 -6.19 2.73 -9.49
C SER A 16 -5.09 1.78 -8.97
N ARG A 17 -5.18 0.48 -9.29
CA ARG A 17 -4.27 -0.59 -8.88
C ARG A 17 -3.38 -1.11 -10.02
N GLN A 18 -3.59 -0.65 -11.25
CA GLN A 18 -2.73 -1.04 -12.38
C GLN A 18 -1.32 -0.48 -12.16
N GLY A 19 -0.29 -1.32 -12.32
CA GLY A 19 1.11 -0.95 -12.06
C GLY A 19 1.49 -0.78 -10.58
N LYS A 20 0.56 -0.94 -9.64
CA LYS A 20 0.82 -0.81 -8.20
C LYS A 20 0.83 -2.17 -7.52
N LYS A 21 1.83 -2.43 -6.70
CA LYS A 21 1.89 -3.63 -5.84
C LYS A 21 1.30 -3.31 -4.48
N ALA A 22 0.43 -4.19 -3.98
CA ALA A 22 -0.09 -4.07 -2.62
C ALA A 22 1.03 -4.46 -1.63
N MET A 23 1.29 -3.57 -0.67
CA MET A 23 2.15 -3.85 0.49
C MET A 23 1.22 -4.08 1.68
N THR A 24 1.26 -5.28 2.26
CA THR A 24 0.50 -5.60 3.47
C THR A 24 1.46 -5.73 4.65
N GLY A 25 1.09 -5.13 5.79
CA GLY A 25 1.85 -5.18 7.03
C GLY A 25 0.90 -5.31 8.22
N TYR A 26 1.38 -5.91 9.30
CA TYR A 26 0.64 -6.00 10.55
C TYR A 26 0.97 -4.79 11.42
N PHE A 27 -0.06 -4.07 11.84
CA PHE A 27 0.05 -2.90 12.70
C PHE A 27 -0.90 -3.05 13.88
N SER A 28 -0.59 -2.41 15.02
CA SER A 28 -1.52 -2.40 16.15
C SER A 28 -2.81 -1.65 15.78
N PRO A 29 -3.96 -2.01 16.38
CA PRO A 29 -5.22 -1.30 16.14
C PRO A 29 -5.13 0.20 16.43
N GLU A 30 -4.41 0.56 17.50
CA GLU A 30 -4.19 1.95 17.92
C GLU A 30 -3.40 2.74 16.88
N MET A 31 -2.36 2.15 16.30
CA MET A 31 -1.56 2.77 15.25
C MET A 31 -2.37 2.96 13.96
N SER A 32 -3.12 1.93 13.55
CA SER A 32 -4.01 2.02 12.38
C SER A 32 -5.02 3.15 12.54
N PHE A 33 -5.63 3.26 13.72
CA PHE A 33 -6.58 4.32 14.03
C PHE A 33 -5.93 5.71 14.00
N ALA A 34 -4.81 5.89 14.69
CA ALA A 34 -4.09 7.15 14.73
C ALA A 34 -3.65 7.60 13.33
N MET A 35 -3.11 6.70 12.51
CA MET A 35 -2.71 7.01 11.14
C MET A 35 -3.91 7.42 10.26
N HIS A 36 -5.02 6.69 10.31
CA HIS A 36 -6.22 7.07 9.57
C HIS A 36 -6.77 8.43 10.00
N MET A 37 -6.77 8.74 11.31
CA MET A 37 -7.22 10.04 11.80
C MET A 37 -6.30 11.17 11.35
N THR A 38 -4.98 10.98 11.44
CA THR A 38 -4.00 11.99 11.04
C THR A 38 -4.05 12.24 9.54
N ALA A 39 -4.05 11.19 8.70
CA ALA A 39 -4.19 11.35 7.25
C ALA A 39 -5.44 12.16 6.87
N ARG A 40 -6.59 11.84 7.51
CA ARG A 40 -7.84 12.59 7.31
C ARG A 40 -7.75 14.05 7.74
N LYS A 41 -7.11 14.35 8.87
CA LYS A 41 -6.90 15.75 9.33
C LYS A 41 -6.11 16.58 8.33
N HIS A 42 -5.16 15.96 7.65
CA HIS A 42 -4.33 16.60 6.63
C HIS A 42 -4.95 16.54 5.22
N GLY A 43 -6.16 15.99 5.06
CA GLY A 43 -6.82 15.87 3.75
C GLY A 43 -6.12 14.88 2.81
N MET A 44 -5.30 13.97 3.34
CA MET A 44 -4.50 13.02 2.57
C MET A 44 -5.09 11.62 2.69
N SER A 45 -4.87 10.78 1.67
CA SER A 45 -5.16 9.35 1.82
C SER A 45 -4.11 8.70 2.72
N LEU A 46 -4.49 7.63 3.43
CA LEU A 46 -3.52 6.86 4.21
C LEU A 46 -2.38 6.33 3.32
N GLN A 47 -2.68 5.98 2.07
CA GLN A 47 -1.68 5.49 1.14
C GLN A 47 -0.64 6.58 0.82
N ASP A 48 -1.08 7.83 0.62
CA ASP A 48 -0.17 8.96 0.34
C ASP A 48 0.68 9.28 1.58
N ALA A 49 0.07 9.30 2.77
CA ALA A 49 0.77 9.52 4.02
C ALA A 49 1.83 8.43 4.29
N MET A 50 1.51 7.16 4.02
CA MET A 50 2.49 6.07 4.12
C MET A 50 3.58 6.15 3.05
N ALA A 51 3.24 6.52 1.80
CA ALA A 51 4.21 6.67 0.73
C ALA A 51 5.24 7.78 1.04
N GLU A 52 4.79 8.90 1.60
CA GLU A 52 5.67 9.98 2.05
C GLU A 52 6.61 9.48 3.17
N ALA A 53 6.05 8.84 4.20
CA ALA A 53 6.85 8.28 5.29
C ALA A 53 7.88 7.24 4.82
N PHE A 54 7.54 6.38 3.86
CA PHE A 54 8.48 5.42 3.28
C PHE A 54 9.58 6.11 2.49
N ASN A 55 9.25 7.13 1.70
CA ASN A 55 10.23 7.91 0.95
C ASN A 55 11.21 8.63 1.88
N ASP A 56 10.73 9.19 2.98
CA ASP A 56 11.59 9.85 3.97
C ASP A 56 12.48 8.85 4.70
N TRP A 57 11.97 7.65 5.00
CA TRP A 57 12.80 6.56 5.53
C TRP A 57 13.90 6.14 4.56
N LEU A 58 13.58 5.96 3.28
CA LEU A 58 14.56 5.61 2.23
C LEU A 58 15.64 6.69 2.11
N ARG A 59 15.25 7.97 2.03
CA ARG A 59 16.18 9.10 1.99
C ARG A 59 17.11 9.11 3.19
N LYS A 60 16.57 8.87 4.40
CA LYS A 60 17.35 8.81 5.63
C LYS A 60 18.40 7.68 5.60
N MET A 61 18.10 6.58 4.92
CA MET A 61 19.02 5.46 4.75
C MET A 61 20.02 5.65 3.60
N GLY A 62 19.99 6.79 2.90
CA GLY A 62 20.84 7.08 1.75
C GLY A 62 20.35 6.44 0.44
N GLU A 63 19.17 5.85 0.45
CA GLU A 63 18.52 5.30 -0.74
C GLU A 63 17.77 6.40 -1.50
N SER A 64 17.74 6.30 -2.83
CA SER A 64 16.93 7.21 -3.64
C SER A 64 15.44 6.94 -3.39
N PRO A 65 14.58 7.97 -3.21
CA PRO A 65 13.16 7.78 -2.96
C PRO A 65 12.52 6.95 -4.09
N VAL A 66 11.72 5.96 -3.70
CA VAL A 66 11.15 4.98 -4.62
C VAL A 66 9.85 5.55 -5.20
N GLY A 67 9.94 6.13 -6.38
CA GLY A 67 8.79 6.49 -7.23
C GLY A 67 8.53 7.99 -7.38
N LYS A 68 8.29 8.40 -8.62
CA LYS A 68 7.54 9.62 -9.01
C LYS A 68 6.06 9.25 -9.16
#